data_AF-A0A524AHF7-F1
#
_entry.id   AF-A0A524AHF7-F1
#
_cell.length_a   1.000
_cell.length_b   1.000
_cell.length_c   1.000
_cell.angle_alpha   90.00
_cell.angle_beta   90.00
_cell.angle_gamma   90.00
#
_symmetry.space_group_name_H-M   'P 1'
#
loop_
_entity.id
_entity.type
_entity.pdbx_description
1 polymer ?
#
loop_
_entity_poly.entity_id
_entity_poly.type
_entity_poly.pdbx_seq_one_letter_code
_entity_poly.pdbx_strand_id
1 'polypeptide(L)'
;MELQQLIREIHWIEWQLRVFEDRYGLLSQDFFQAMESGQLSEFDDGEDPHFHDFLEWHGLYKVWLNREQTYRDLLGRQSLPEQLRRVIAVA
;
A
#
# COMPACT_ATOMS: atom_id res chain seq x y z
N MET A 1 11.89 6.08 11.97
CA MET A 1 10.85 6.84 11.23
C MET A 1 9.94 7.50 12.25
N GLU A 2 9.49 8.71 11.96
CA GLU A 2 8.46 9.40 12.74
C GLU A 2 7.07 8.96 12.23
N LEU A 3 6.07 8.87 13.12
CA LEU A 3 4.76 8.27 12.79
C LEU A 3 4.02 9.08 11.71
N GLN A 4 4.09 10.42 11.72
CA GLN A 4 3.52 11.26 10.67
C GLN A 4 4.22 11.05 9.33
N GLN A 5 5.54 10.83 9.32
CA GLN A 5 6.24 10.46 8.08
C GLN A 5 5.69 9.15 7.50
N LEU A 6 5.54 8.12 8.34
CA LEU A 6 4.99 6.83 7.91
C LEU A 6 3.56 6.96 7.38
N ILE A 7 2.71 7.75 8.04
CA ILE A 7 1.33 8.02 7.58
C ILE A 7 1.35 8.70 6.20
N ARG A 8 2.24 9.68 5.97
CA ARG A 8 2.38 10.32 4.65
C ARG A 8 2.83 9.34 3.56
N GLU A 9 3.74 8.43 3.89
CA GLU A 9 4.17 7.37 2.97
C GLU A 9 3.00 6.44 2.63
N ILE A 10 2.21 6.01 3.63
CA ILE A 10 1.02 5.17 3.41
C ILE A 10 0.04 5.87 2.46
N HIS A 11 -0.34 7.12 2.75
CA HIS A 11 -1.27 7.88 1.91
C HIS A 11 -0.75 8.07 0.48
N TRP A 12 0.55 8.29 0.31
CA TRP A 12 1.15 8.41 -1.02
C TRP A 12 1.04 7.09 -1.80
N ILE A 13 1.34 5.95 -1.17
CA ILE A 13 1.21 4.64 -1.82
C ILE A 13 -0.26 4.35 -2.17
N GLU A 14 -1.20 4.62 -1.27
CA GLU A 14 -2.63 4.45 -1.53
C GLU A 14 -3.12 5.29 -2.72
N TRP A 15 -2.55 6.49 -2.92
CA TRP A 15 -2.87 7.29 -4.10
C TRP A 15 -2.33 6.65 -5.39
N GLN A 16 -1.13 6.07 -5.39
CA GLN A 16 -0.62 5.32 -6.54
C GLN A 16 -1.46 4.07 -6.82
N LEU A 17 -1.85 3.32 -5.78
CA LEU A 17 -2.69 2.13 -5.90
C LEU A 17 -4.04 2.48 -6.56
N ARG A 18 -4.68 3.58 -6.14
CA ARG A 18 -5.93 4.05 -6.75
C ARG A 18 -5.82 4.32 -8.25
N VAL A 19 -4.66 4.76 -8.76
CA VAL A 19 -4.46 4.95 -10.21
C VAL A 19 -4.61 3.62 -10.96
N PHE A 20 -4.11 2.52 -10.40
CA PHE A 20 -4.27 1.19 -10.99
C PHE A 20 -5.69 0.64 -10.79
N GLU A 21 -6.26 0.83 -9.61
CA GLU A 21 -7.65 0.40 -9.32
C GLU A 21 -8.64 1.07 -10.28
N ASP A 22 -8.51 2.37 -10.52
CA ASP A 22 -9.34 3.12 -11.46
C ASP A 22 -9.09 2.68 -12.92
N ARG A 23 -7.83 2.34 -13.27
CA ARG A 23 -7.45 1.89 -14.63
C ARG A 23 -8.02 0.51 -14.95
N TYR A 24 -7.95 -0.43 -14.00
CA TYR A 24 -8.27 -1.84 -14.23
C TYR A 24 -9.62 -2.27 -13.64
N GLY A 25 -10.29 -1.41 -12.88
CA GLY A 25 -11.64 -1.64 -12.38
C GLY A 25 -11.76 -2.67 -11.26
N LEU A 26 -10.71 -2.86 -10.48
CA LEU A 26 -10.65 -3.84 -9.38
C LEU A 26 -9.75 -3.33 -8.24
N LEU A 27 -10.05 -3.72 -7.01
CA LEU A 27 -9.28 -3.27 -5.84
C LEU A 27 -7.91 -3.97 -5.78
N SER A 28 -6.92 -3.26 -5.24
CA SER A 28 -5.54 -3.77 -5.13
C SER A 28 -5.44 -5.09 -4.36
N GLN A 29 -6.35 -5.32 -3.40
CA GLN A 29 -6.42 -6.59 -2.67
C GLN A 29 -6.79 -7.76 -3.58
N ASP A 30 -7.80 -7.60 -4.43
CA ASP A 30 -8.26 -8.65 -5.35
C ASP A 30 -7.22 -8.89 -6.43
N PHE A 31 -6.64 -7.81 -6.98
CA PHE A 31 -5.49 -7.87 -7.89
C PHE A 31 -4.36 -8.72 -7.30
N PHE A 32 -3.95 -8.40 -6.08
CA PHE A 32 -2.83 -9.03 -5.42
C PHE A 32 -3.07 -10.53 -5.21
N GLN A 33 -4.28 -10.92 -4.82
CA GLN A 33 -4.64 -12.33 -4.67
C GLN A 33 -4.64 -13.08 -6.00
N ALA A 34 -5.14 -12.46 -7.07
CA ALA A 34 -5.10 -13.03 -8.42
C ALA A 34 -3.65 -13.23 -8.90
N MET A 35 -2.78 -12.25 -8.66
CA MET A 35 -1.36 -12.33 -9.01
C MET A 35 -0.65 -13.44 -8.22
N GLU A 36 -0.79 -13.47 -6.89
CA GLU A 36 -0.15 -14.47 -6.01
C GLU A 36 -0.65 -15.91 -6.28
N SER A 37 -1.89 -16.06 -6.74
CA SER A 37 -2.46 -17.38 -7.09
C SER A 37 -2.12 -17.86 -8.50
N GLY A 38 -1.46 -17.03 -9.32
CA GLY A 38 -1.13 -17.35 -10.71
C GLY A 38 -2.32 -17.27 -11.68
N GLN A 39 -3.46 -16.71 -11.25
CA GLN A 39 -4.63 -16.51 -12.11
C GLN A 39 -4.35 -15.58 -13.30
N LEU A 40 -3.34 -14.72 -13.17
CA LEU A 40 -2.93 -13.75 -14.20
C LEU A 40 -1.79 -14.25 -15.10
N SER A 41 -1.46 -15.55 -15.07
CA SER A 41 -0.35 -16.12 -15.83
C SER A 41 -0.48 -16.01 -17.35
N GLU A 42 -1.70 -15.80 -17.88
CA GLU A 42 -1.91 -15.57 -19.32
C GLU A 42 -1.35 -14.22 -19.79
N PHE A 43 -1.10 -13.28 -18.88
CA PHE A 43 -0.55 -11.94 -19.16
C PHE A 43 0.97 -11.84 -18.90
N ASP A 44 1.62 -12.95 -18.51
CA ASP A 44 3.07 -13.05 -18.20
C ASP A 44 3.89 -13.51 -19.41
N ASP A 45 3.55 -13.04 -20.61
CA ASP A 45 4.25 -13.40 -21.84
C ASP A 45 5.42 -12.46 -22.17
N GLY A 46 5.60 -11.39 -21.39
CA GLY A 46 6.67 -10.39 -21.52
C GLY A 46 6.53 -9.47 -22.73
N GLU A 47 5.51 -9.68 -23.58
CA GLU A 47 5.19 -8.83 -24.73
C GLU A 47 3.97 -7.94 -24.45
N ASP A 48 3.11 -8.32 -23.49
CA ASP A 48 1.99 -7.50 -23.06
C ASP A 48 2.46 -6.16 -22.43
N PRO A 49 2.11 -5.00 -23.02
CA PRO A 49 2.43 -3.69 -22.45
C PRO A 49 1.91 -3.48 -21.02
N HIS A 50 0.87 -4.20 -20.60
CA HIS A 50 0.27 -4.12 -19.27
C HIS A 50 1.04 -4.91 -18.20
N PHE A 51 1.95 -5.80 -18.60
CA PHE A 51 2.73 -6.60 -17.65
C PHE A 51 3.57 -5.71 -16.70
N HIS A 52 4.11 -4.61 -17.20
CA HIS A 52 4.84 -3.64 -16.38
C HIS A 52 3.94 -2.96 -15.33
N ASP A 53 2.72 -2.60 -15.70
CA ASP A 53 1.75 -2.02 -14.77
C ASP A 53 1.41 -3.03 -13.65
N PHE A 54 1.27 -4.32 -13.99
CA PHE A 54 0.97 -5.37 -13.01
C PHE A 54 2.12 -5.58 -12.02
N LEU A 55 3.37 -5.58 -12.49
CA LEU A 55 4.54 -5.67 -11.62
C LEU A 55 4.66 -4.46 -10.68
N GLU A 56 4.43 -3.25 -11.20
CA GLU A 56 4.47 -2.03 -10.38
C GLU A 56 3.36 -2.05 -9.33
N TRP A 57 2.13 -2.36 -9.73
CA TRP A 57 0.98 -2.42 -8.84
C TRP A 57 1.19 -3.47 -7.73
N HIS A 58 1.67 -4.66 -8.08
CA HIS A 58 1.97 -5.72 -7.11
C HIS A 58 3.04 -5.30 -6.11
N GLY A 59 4.12 -4.68 -6.61
CA GLY A 59 5.20 -4.15 -5.79
C GLY A 59 4.72 -3.08 -4.82
N LEU A 60 3.95 -2.11 -5.30
CA LEU A 60 3.37 -1.05 -4.48
C LEU A 60 2.48 -1.61 -3.37
N TYR A 61 1.64 -2.59 -3.68
CA TYR A 61 0.75 -3.19 -2.69
C TYR A 61 1.53 -3.93 -1.58
N LYS A 62 2.63 -4.63 -1.94
CA LYS A 62 3.52 -5.25 -0.94
C LYS A 62 4.18 -4.22 -0.03
N VAL A 63 4.62 -3.08 -0.59
CA VAL A 63 5.18 -2.00 0.21
C VAL A 63 4.11 -1.40 1.12
N TRP A 64 2.89 -1.19 0.63
CA TRP A 64 1.75 -0.71 1.43
C TRP A 64 1.47 -1.64 2.61
N LEU A 65 1.36 -2.96 2.39
CA LEU A 65 1.17 -3.96 3.46
C LEU A 65 2.25 -3.88 4.54
N ASN A 66 3.52 -3.72 4.14
CA ASN A 66 4.62 -3.57 5.07
C ASN A 66 4.54 -2.27 5.88
N ARG A 67 4.14 -1.17 5.24
CA ARG A 67 3.98 0.14 5.89
C ARG A 67 2.80 0.15 6.86
N GLU A 68 1.68 -0.44 6.47
CA GLU A 68 0.52 -0.67 7.34
C GLU A 68 0.89 -1.49 8.59
N GLN A 69 1.63 -2.59 8.41
CA GLN A 69 2.10 -3.38 9.54
C GLN A 69 3.03 -2.57 10.46
N THR A 70 3.97 -1.83 9.88
CA THR A 70 4.88 -0.97 10.63
C THR A 70 4.11 0.10 11.41
N TYR A 71 3.05 0.67 10.83
CA TYR A 71 2.22 1.67 11.47
C TYR A 71 1.51 1.08 12.69
N ARG A 72 0.89 -0.09 12.53
CA ARG A 72 0.21 -0.81 13.62
C ARG A 72 1.18 -1.15 14.74
N ASP A 73 2.39 -1.59 14.42
CA ASP A 73 3.42 -1.91 15.41
C ASP A 73 3.89 -0.67 16.18
N LEU A 74 4.09 0.46 15.49
CA LEU A 74 4.52 1.72 16.12
C LEU A 74 3.40 2.33 16.98
N LEU A 75 2.16 2.24 16.53
CA LEU A 75 0.99 2.74 17.25
C LEU A 75 0.70 1.87 18.47
N GLY A 76 0.79 0.55 18.35
CA GLY A 76 0.56 -0.40 19.46
C GLY A 76 1.58 -0.29 20.60
N ARG A 77 2.76 0.28 20.35
CA ARG A 77 3.78 0.58 21.37
C ARG A 77 3.50 1.85 22.18
N GLN A 78 2.48 2.63 21.81
CA GLN A 78 2.20 3.93 22.38
C GLN A 78 0.74 4.03 22.82
N SER A 79 0.47 4.82 23.84
CA SER A 79 -0.91 5.13 24.23
C SER A 79 -1.51 6.13 23.24
N LEU A 80 -2.63 5.78 22.59
CA LEU A 80 -3.35 6.67 21.67
C LEU A 80 -3.63 8.06 22.29
N PRO A 81 -4.18 8.16 23.52
CA PRO A 81 -4.32 9.45 24.19
C PRO A 81 -3.02 10.25 24.35
N GLU A 82 -1.89 9.58 24.62
CA GLU A 82 -0.59 10.26 24.77
C GLU A 82 -0.07 10.75 23.43
N GLN A 83 -0.22 9.95 22.37
CA GLN A 83 0.15 10.35 21.02
C GLN A 83 -0.63 11.60 20.57
N LEU A 84 -1.95 11.61 20.80
CA LEU A 84 -2.78 12.77 20.48
C LEU A 84 -2.39 14.00 21.29
N ARG A 85 -2.14 13.85 22.61
CA ARG A 85 -1.67 14.96 23.44
C ARG A 85 -0.33 15.53 22.96
N ARG A 86 0.62 14.68 22.55
CA ARG A 86 1.91 15.13 22.00
C ARG A 86 1.72 15.97 20.75
N VAL A 87 0.87 15.53 19.83
CA VAL A 87 0.61 16.27 18.58
C VAL A 87 -0.11 17.59 18.86
N ILE A 88 -1.14 17.60 19.73
CA ILE A 88 -1.87 18.82 20.11
C ILE A 88 -0.96 19.83 20.81
N ALA A 89 -0.04 19.38 21.66
CA ALA A 89 0.86 20.29 22.38
C ALA A 89 1.95 20.93 21.50
N VAL A 90 2.17 20.40 20.28
CA VAL A 90 3.18 20.87 19.31
C VAL A 90 2.53 21.64 18.15
N ALA A 91 1.20 21.62 18.04
CA ALA A 91 0.42 22.36 17.04
C ALA A 91 0.09 23.78 17.52
#